data_AF-A0A4W5KEP4-F1
#
_entry.id   AF-A0A4W5KEP4-F1
#
_cell.length_a   1.000
_cell.length_b   1.000
_cell.length_c   1.000
_cell.angle_alpha   90.00
_cell.angle_beta   90.00
_cell.angle_gamma   90.00
#
_symmetry.space_group_name_H-M   'P 1'
#
loop_
_entity.id
_entity.type
_entity.pdbx_description
1 polymer ?
#
loop_
_entity_poly.entity_id
_entity_poly.type
_entity_poly.pdbx_seq_one_letter_code
_entity_poly.pdbx_strand_id
1 'polypeptide(L)'
;MAPPGQAKQCQLRTFLTYYINDLFLHQVRTEINKEIQAVSKTADPLKVLASADTMKVLGVQRPLLQSTVVVEKSIQDLMTLMQDLSAYSNQFLEMVCDKLKEYKEVCNTSYR
;
A
#
# COMPACT_ATOMS: atom_id res chain seq x y z
N MET A 1 -17.27 -44.88 2.43
CA MET A 1 -16.80 -43.85 3.38
C MET A 1 -15.88 -42.92 2.61
N ALA A 2 -16.38 -41.76 2.16
CA ALA A 2 -15.60 -40.79 1.37
C ALA A 2 -14.79 -39.88 2.31
N PRO A 3 -13.54 -39.51 1.96
CA PRO A 3 -12.70 -38.71 2.84
C PRO A 3 -13.22 -37.26 2.93
N PRO A 4 -13.12 -36.62 4.11
CA PRO A 4 -13.49 -35.23 4.29
C PRO A 4 -12.35 -34.34 3.74
N GLY A 5 -12.65 -33.42 2.82
CA GLY A 5 -11.70 -32.33 2.52
C GLY A 5 -11.69 -31.71 1.13
N GLN A 6 -12.31 -32.31 0.11
CA GLN A 6 -12.41 -31.65 -1.20
C GLN A 6 -13.78 -31.00 -1.35
N ALA A 7 -13.95 -29.83 -0.72
CA ALA A 7 -14.98 -28.90 -1.16
C ALA A 7 -14.68 -28.58 -2.63
N LYS A 8 -15.49 -29.13 -3.56
CA LYS A 8 -15.45 -28.79 -4.99
C LYS A 8 -15.45 -27.27 -5.08
N GLN A 9 -14.32 -26.67 -5.47
CA GLN A 9 -14.30 -25.24 -5.74
C GLN A 9 -15.30 -25.00 -6.88
N CYS A 10 -16.42 -24.35 -6.57
CA CYS A 10 -17.40 -24.01 -7.58
C CYS A 10 -16.79 -22.98 -8.54
N GLN A 11 -17.25 -22.96 -9.78
CA GLN A 11 -16.71 -22.08 -10.83
C GLN A 11 -16.65 -20.60 -10.39
N LEU A 12 -17.62 -20.16 -9.57
CA LEU A 12 -17.63 -18.83 -8.98
C LEU A 12 -16.43 -18.59 -8.06
N ARG A 13 -16.08 -19.55 -7.19
CA ARG A 13 -14.91 -19.44 -6.30
C ARG A 13 -13.63 -19.33 -7.11
N THR A 14 -13.47 -20.16 -8.15
CA THR A 14 -12.31 -20.10 -9.04
C THR A 14 -12.21 -18.75 -9.75
N PHE A 15 -13.33 -18.25 -10.29
CA PHE A 15 -13.38 -16.94 -10.94
C PHE A 15 -13.01 -15.80 -9.99
N LEU A 16 -13.60 -15.76 -8.79
CA LEU A 16 -13.30 -14.73 -7.79
C LEU A 16 -11.84 -14.80 -7.34
N THR A 17 -11.31 -16.00 -7.10
CA THR A 17 -9.90 -16.17 -6.71
C THR A 17 -8.94 -15.69 -7.81
N TYR A 18 -9.22 -15.98 -9.08
CA TYR A 18 -8.45 -15.46 -10.21
C TYR A 18 -8.53 -13.93 -10.28
N TYR A 19 -9.73 -13.37 -10.22
CA TYR A 19 -9.92 -11.92 -10.30
C TYR A 19 -9.17 -11.19 -9.19
N ILE A 20 -9.24 -11.70 -7.96
CA ILE A 20 -8.53 -11.08 -6.83
C ILE A 20 -7.02 -11.20 -7.01
N ASN A 21 -6.49 -12.41 -7.29
CA ASN A 21 -5.04 -12.62 -7.39
C ASN A 21 -4.41 -11.88 -8.56
N ASP A 22 -5.01 -11.96 -9.75
CA ASP A 22 -4.35 -11.56 -10.98
C ASP A 22 -4.71 -10.13 -11.42
N LEU A 23 -5.92 -9.65 -11.08
CA LEU A 23 -6.35 -8.30 -11.47
C LEU A 23 -6.30 -7.33 -10.29
N PHE A 24 -7.04 -7.62 -9.21
CA PHE A 24 -7.19 -6.67 -8.12
C PHE A 24 -5.86 -6.39 -7.41
N LEU A 25 -5.13 -7.43 -6.99
CA LEU A 25 -3.87 -7.25 -6.27
C LEU A 25 -2.80 -6.59 -7.14
N HIS A 26 -2.75 -6.92 -8.43
CA HIS A 26 -1.86 -6.24 -9.37
C HIS A 26 -2.20 -4.75 -9.52
N GLN A 27 -3.49 -4.42 -9.62
CA GLN A 27 -3.95 -3.05 -9.71
C GLN A 27 -3.64 -2.26 -8.43
N VAL A 28 -3.91 -2.83 -7.26
CA VAL A 28 -3.57 -2.22 -5.96
C VAL A 28 -2.07 -1.92 -5.89
N ARG A 29 -1.22 -2.90 -6.24
CA ARG A 29 0.24 -2.73 -6.29
C ARG A 29 0.64 -1.60 -7.24
N THR A 30 0.01 -1.52 -8.41
CA THR A 30 0.29 -0.50 -9.42
C THR A 30 -0.07 0.90 -8.93
N GLU A 31 -1.25 1.09 -8.35
CA GLU A 31 -1.71 2.40 -7.86
C GLU A 31 -0.85 2.89 -6.69
N ILE A 32 -0.52 2.01 -5.75
CA ILE A 32 0.34 2.35 -4.61
C ILE A 32 1.75 2.75 -5.07
N ASN A 33 2.28 2.09 -6.09
CA ASN A 33 3.57 2.45 -6.68
C ASN A 33 3.51 3.77 -7.45
N LYS A 34 2.37 4.15 -8.03
CA LYS A 34 2.20 5.48 -8.63
C LYS A 34 2.23 6.59 -7.59
N GLU A 35 1.59 6.39 -6.44
CA GLU A 35 1.56 7.39 -5.37
C GLU A 35 2.97 7.72 -4.84
N ILE A 36 3.84 6.71 -4.69
CA ILE A 36 5.22 6.96 -4.24
C ILE A 36 6.05 7.65 -5.33
N GLN A 37 5.92 7.25 -6.59
CA GLN A 37 6.61 7.92 -7.69
C GLN A 37 6.20 9.39 -7.83
N ALA A 38 4.92 9.70 -7.61
CA ALA A 38 4.41 11.06 -7.67
C ALA A 38 5.08 11.99 -6.65
N VAL A 39 5.34 11.51 -5.42
CA VAL A 39 5.99 12.31 -4.37
C VAL A 39 7.52 12.23 -4.39
N SER A 40 8.10 11.23 -5.06
CA SER A 40 9.54 10.98 -5.07
C SER A 40 10.26 11.59 -6.28
N LYS A 41 9.56 11.81 -7.40
CA LYS A 41 10.11 12.42 -8.62
C LYS A 41 10.08 13.96 -8.63
N THR A 42 9.62 14.57 -7.54
CA THR A 42 9.69 16.02 -7.35
C THR A 42 11.15 16.47 -7.28
N ALA A 43 11.48 17.64 -7.83
CA ALA A 43 12.86 18.14 -7.86
C ALA A 43 13.49 18.33 -6.46
N ASP A 44 12.65 18.51 -5.43
CA ASP A 44 13.09 18.58 -4.04
C ASP A 44 12.08 17.91 -3.08
N PRO A 45 12.09 16.56 -3.01
CA PRO A 45 11.09 15.79 -2.26
C PRO A 45 11.09 16.08 -0.75
N LEU A 46 12.23 16.54 -0.22
CA LEU A 46 12.42 16.83 1.20
C LEU A 46 11.97 18.25 1.59
N LYS A 47 11.56 19.09 0.63
CA LYS A 47 11.06 20.45 0.91
C LYS A 47 9.55 20.58 0.82
N VAL A 48 8.85 19.59 0.27
CA VAL A 48 7.39 19.63 0.17
C VAL A 48 6.80 19.20 1.52
N LEU A 49 6.35 20.20 2.29
CA LEU A 49 5.67 19.97 3.57
C LEU A 49 4.19 19.66 3.35
N ALA A 50 3.62 18.87 4.26
CA ALA A 50 2.19 18.63 4.32
C ALA A 50 1.43 19.92 4.65
N SER A 51 0.19 20.02 4.15
CA SER A 51 -0.64 21.20 4.39
C SER A 51 -1.00 21.37 5.87
N ALA A 52 -1.28 22.61 6.29
CA ALA A 52 -1.69 22.92 7.66
C ALA A 52 -2.96 22.16 8.08
N ASP A 53 -3.91 21.99 7.16
CA ASP A 53 -5.12 21.20 7.39
C ASP A 53 -4.78 19.72 7.65
N THR A 54 -3.86 19.15 6.89
CA THR A 54 -3.41 17.77 7.09
C THR A 54 -2.73 17.60 8.44
N MET A 55 -1.85 18.53 8.83
CA MET A 55 -1.20 18.51 10.14
C MET A 55 -2.21 18.60 11.29
N LYS A 56 -3.24 19.43 11.13
CA LYS A 56 -4.33 19.57 12.11
C LYS A 56 -5.14 18.27 12.24
N VAL A 57 -5.50 17.64 11.12
CA VAL A 57 -6.23 16.35 11.10
C VAL A 57 -5.41 15.24 11.76
N LEU A 58 -4.10 15.21 11.52
CA LEU A 58 -3.18 14.25 12.13
C LEU A 58 -2.80 14.60 13.58
N GLY A 59 -3.22 15.76 14.09
CA GLY A 59 -2.92 16.20 15.46
C GLY A 59 -1.44 16.47 15.71
N VAL A 60 -0.65 16.76 14.66
CA VAL A 60 0.80 16.99 14.77
C VAL A 60 1.14 18.47 14.74
N GLN A 61 2.07 18.89 15.60
CA GLN A 61 2.56 20.27 15.64
C GLN A 61 3.86 20.47 14.82
N ARG A 62 4.57 19.38 14.52
CA ARG A 62 5.82 19.44 13.74
C ARG A 62 5.51 19.27 12.26
N PRO A 63 6.14 20.06 11.38
CA PRO A 63 5.99 19.89 9.94
C PRO A 63 6.38 18.48 9.51
N LEU A 64 5.50 17.83 8.75
CA LEU A 64 5.75 16.54 8.10
C LEU A 64 6.01 16.76 6.61
N LEU A 65 6.80 15.88 6.01
CA LEU A 65 6.90 15.85 4.56
C LEU A 65 5.60 15.31 3.96
N GLN A 66 5.18 15.91 2.85
CA GLN A 66 4.04 15.42 2.07
C GLN A 66 4.26 13.96 1.65
N SER A 67 5.49 13.58 1.33
CA SER A 67 5.86 12.20 1.01
C SER A 67 5.65 11.24 2.18
N THR A 68 5.95 11.65 3.42
CA THR A 68 5.69 10.84 4.63
C THR A 68 4.20 10.60 4.81
N VAL A 69 3.39 11.65 4.64
CA VAL A 69 1.93 11.57 4.78
C VAL A 69 1.29 10.67 3.73
N VAL A 70 1.83 10.66 2.51
CA VAL A 70 1.34 9.81 1.41
C VAL A 70 1.82 8.36 1.54
N VAL A 71 2.97 8.09 2.17
CA VAL A 71 3.47 6.73 2.41
C VAL A 71 2.78 6.06 3.59
N GLU A 72 2.62 6.77 4.71
CA GLU A 72 1.47 6.48 5.58
C GLU A 72 0.18 6.74 4.76
N LYS A 73 -1.06 6.55 5.17
CA LYS A 73 -2.20 6.48 4.23
C LYS A 73 -2.10 5.33 3.23
N SER A 74 -1.15 5.27 2.28
CA SER A 74 -0.98 4.07 1.42
C SER A 74 -0.82 2.81 2.29
N ILE A 75 0.00 2.89 3.35
CA ILE A 75 0.20 1.77 4.29
C ILE A 75 -1.10 1.48 5.07
N GLN A 76 -1.78 2.52 5.57
CA GLN A 76 -3.06 2.35 6.25
C GLN A 76 -4.15 1.72 5.37
N ASP A 77 -4.21 2.09 4.09
CA ASP A 77 -5.14 1.52 3.11
C ASP A 77 -4.81 0.04 2.86
N LEU A 78 -3.53 -0.32 2.71
CA LEU A 78 -3.07 -1.71 2.62
C LEU A 78 -3.39 -2.52 3.89
N MET A 79 -3.21 -1.94 5.07
CA MET A 79 -3.56 -2.61 6.33
C MET A 79 -5.07 -2.83 6.46
N THR A 80 -5.87 -1.90 5.97
CA THR A 80 -7.34 -2.06 5.93
C THR A 80 -7.73 -3.19 4.98
N LEU A 81 -7.17 -3.21 3.76
CA LEU A 81 -7.37 -4.31 2.80
C LEU A 81 -6.89 -5.66 3.35
N MET A 82 -5.81 -5.68 4.13
CA MET A 82 -5.32 -6.89 4.80
C MET A 82 -6.32 -7.44 5.81
N GLN A 83 -7.07 -6.58 6.51
CA GLN A 83 -8.12 -7.00 7.44
C GLN A 83 -9.35 -7.49 6.68
N ASP A 84 -9.79 -6.74 5.66
CA ASP A 84 -10.98 -7.05 4.86
C ASP A 84 -10.81 -8.32 4.01
N LEU A 85 -9.59 -8.56 3.50
CA LEU A 85 -9.22 -9.66 2.62
C LEU A 85 -8.09 -10.49 3.23
N SER A 86 -8.29 -10.96 4.46
CA SER A 86 -7.29 -11.68 5.27
C SER A 86 -6.63 -12.89 4.60
N ALA A 87 -7.31 -13.58 3.67
CA ALA A 87 -6.73 -14.67 2.87
C ALA A 87 -5.54 -14.24 1.99
N TYR A 88 -5.44 -12.94 1.71
CA TYR A 88 -4.40 -12.31 0.89
C TYR A 88 -3.43 -11.46 1.72
N SER A 89 -3.50 -11.56 3.04
CA SER A 89 -2.73 -10.73 3.98
C SER A 89 -1.23 -10.69 3.71
N ASN A 90 -0.62 -11.84 3.37
CA ASN A 90 0.79 -11.90 3.00
C ASN A 90 1.14 -11.01 1.79
N GLN A 91 0.26 -10.95 0.79
CA GLN A 91 0.50 -10.14 -0.41
C GLN A 91 0.42 -8.64 -0.10
N PHE A 92 -0.53 -8.22 0.75
CA PHE A 92 -0.60 -6.84 1.22
C PHE A 92 0.59 -6.48 2.11
N LEU A 93 1.04 -7.40 2.96
CA LEU A 93 2.23 -7.19 3.80
C LEU A 93 3.49 -7.01 2.96
N GLU A 94 3.64 -7.81 1.89
CA GLU A 94 4.73 -7.65 0.93
C GLU A 94 4.70 -6.26 0.29
N MET A 95 3.52 -5.80 -0.16
CA MET A 95 3.36 -4.45 -0.71
C MET A 95 3.72 -3.34 0.29
N VAL A 96 3.36 -3.50 1.58
CA VAL A 96 3.77 -2.56 2.65
C VAL A 96 5.28 -2.53 2.80
N CYS A 97 5.92 -3.72 2.83
CA CYS A 97 7.37 -3.83 2.95
C CYS A 97 8.09 -3.16 1.79
N ASP A 98 7.62 -3.40 0.57
CA ASP A 98 8.22 -2.83 -0.64
C ASP A 98 8.06 -1.31 -0.68
N LYS A 99 6.88 -0.79 -0.30
CA LYS A 99 6.62 0.65 -0.19
C LYS A 99 7.57 1.33 0.81
N LEU A 100 7.78 0.73 1.99
CA LEU A 100 8.68 1.25 3.01
C LEU A 100 10.14 1.24 2.55
N LYS A 101 10.57 0.17 1.86
CA LYS A 101 11.92 0.08 1.28
C LYS A 101 12.13 1.18 0.24
N GLU A 102 11.20 1.34 -0.69
CA GLU A 102 11.30 2.37 -1.73
C GLU A 102 11.36 3.78 -1.11
N TYR A 103 10.51 4.05 -0.12
CA TYR A 103 10.51 5.35 0.56
C TYR A 103 11.83 5.63 1.28
N LYS A 104 12.42 4.62 1.93
CA LYS A 104 13.74 4.72 2.53
C LYS A 104 14.82 5.05 1.50
N GLU A 105 14.81 4.40 0.34
CA GLU A 105 15.78 4.66 -0.73
C GLU A 105 15.64 6.07 -1.31
N VAL A 106 14.41 6.58 -1.47
CA VAL A 106 14.14 7.96 -1.87
C VAL A 106 14.74 8.95 -0.86
N CYS A 107 14.46 8.76 0.43
CA CYS A 107 15.02 9.61 1.48
C CYS A 107 16.56 9.59 1.48
N ASN A 108 17.16 8.41 1.35
CA ASN A 108 18.61 8.25 1.29
C ASN A 108 19.22 8.97 0.08
N THR A 109 18.56 8.90 -1.08
CA THR A 109 19.02 9.55 -2.31
C THR A 109 18.92 11.06 -2.21
N SER A 110 17.83 11.59 -1.65
CA SER A 110 17.65 13.04 -1.48
C SER A 110 18.54 13.66 -0.40
N TYR A 111 19.12 12.86 0.50
CA TYR A 111 20.04 13.33 1.53
C TYR A 111 21.51 13.42 1.05
N ARG A 112 21.87 12.69 -0.01
CA ARG A 112 23.21 12.66 -0.59
C ARG A 112 23.41 13.77 -1.60
#